data_AF-A0A526PKF4-F1
#
_entry.id   AF-A0A526PKF4-F1
#
_cell.length_a   1.000
_cell.length_b   1.000
_cell.length_c   1.000
_cell.angle_alpha   90.00
_cell.angle_beta   90.00
_cell.angle_gamma   90.00
#
_symmetry.space_group_name_H-M   'P 1'
#
loop_
_entity.id
_entity.type
_entity.pdbx_description
1 polymer ?
#
loop_
_entity_poly.entity_id
_entity_poly.type
_entity_poly.pdbx_seq_one_letter_code
_entity_poly.pdbx_strand_id
1 'polypeptide(L)'
;MNGNQMTNILSWKRKRPKFNGAIVLARRPGENGLVGLTETSLFMNWSSTRVRFWWTDIISDAALGLQFNVDGRDDAEVHARHCRSMHPTWEITVWDAHDEDLPILIDWNAWADADDKYSHRNPMFVMKE
;
A
#
# COMPACT_ATOMS: atom_id res chain seq x y z
N MET A 1 -20.73 -39.24 3.56
CA MET A 1 -19.70 -39.05 2.53
C MET A 1 -19.58 -37.55 2.25
N ASN A 2 -18.47 -36.95 2.69
CA ASN A 2 -18.21 -35.52 2.67
C ASN A 2 -17.75 -35.08 1.27
N GLY A 3 -18.64 -34.42 0.52
CA GLY A 3 -18.34 -33.84 -0.80
C GLY A 3 -18.12 -32.32 -0.82
N ASN A 4 -18.33 -31.62 0.30
CA ASN A 4 -18.40 -30.15 0.32
C ASN A 4 -17.16 -29.43 0.88
N GLN A 5 -16.07 -30.13 1.21
CA GLN A 5 -14.86 -29.49 1.76
C GLN A 5 -13.72 -29.26 0.76
N MET A 6 -13.81 -29.77 -0.47
CA MET A 6 -12.71 -29.65 -1.45
C MET A 6 -12.79 -28.43 -2.39
N THR A 7 -13.91 -27.72 -2.45
CA THR A 7 -14.09 -26.60 -3.38
C THR A 7 -13.65 -25.24 -2.84
N ASN A 8 -13.34 -25.12 -1.55
CA ASN A 8 -13.04 -23.82 -0.93
C ASN A 8 -11.55 -23.58 -0.62
N ILE A 9 -10.66 -24.51 -0.99
CA ILE A 9 -9.21 -24.35 -0.80
C ILE A 9 -8.58 -23.63 -2.01
N LEU A 10 -9.30 -23.52 -3.14
CA LEU A 10 -8.81 -22.89 -4.37
C LEU A 10 -9.02 -21.36 -4.44
N SER A 11 -9.81 -20.74 -3.56
CA SER A 11 -10.09 -19.29 -3.59
C SER A 11 -9.03 -18.42 -2.89
N TRP A 12 -8.10 -19.03 -2.15
CA TRP A 12 -7.15 -18.32 -1.28
C TRP A 12 -5.87 -17.92 -2.04
N LYS A 13 -5.72 -18.38 -3.29
CA LYS A 13 -4.77 -17.84 -4.25
C LYS A 13 -5.34 -16.62 -4.97
N ARG A 14 -5.99 -15.70 -4.25
CA ARG A 14 -6.16 -14.34 -4.77
C ARG A 14 -4.77 -13.72 -4.79
N LYS A 15 -4.21 -13.70 -6.00
CA LYS A 15 -2.81 -13.37 -6.29
C LYS A 15 -2.49 -11.99 -5.74
N ARG A 16 -1.26 -11.84 -5.21
CA ARG A 16 -0.60 -10.53 -5.04
C ARG A 16 -1.00 -9.64 -6.22
N PRO A 17 -1.50 -8.42 -5.98
CA PRO A 17 -1.87 -7.53 -7.08
C PRO A 17 -0.71 -7.47 -8.08
N LYS A 18 -1.03 -7.56 -9.38
CA LYS A 18 -0.03 -7.41 -10.44
C LYS A 18 0.58 -6.01 -10.48
N PHE A 19 -0.06 -5.06 -9.80
CA PHE A 19 0.37 -3.69 -9.72
C PHE A 19 1.67 -3.60 -8.91
N ASN A 20 2.69 -3.04 -9.54
CA ASN A 20 3.89 -2.59 -8.86
C ASN A 20 3.56 -1.32 -8.06
N GLY A 21 4.39 -0.98 -7.09
CA GLY A 21 4.20 0.26 -6.35
C GLY A 21 5.05 0.34 -5.11
N ALA A 22 4.80 1.37 -4.32
CA ALA A 22 5.57 1.66 -3.13
C ALA A 22 4.68 1.81 -1.90
N ILE A 23 5.32 1.69 -0.74
CA ILE A 23 4.77 2.08 0.55
C ILE A 23 5.76 3.00 1.26
N VAL A 24 5.27 3.79 2.21
CA VAL A 24 6.12 4.65 3.05
C VAL A 24 6.04 4.15 4.49
N LEU A 25 7.19 3.75 5.02
CA LEU A 25 7.36 3.31 6.38
C LEU A 25 8.23 4.31 7.14
N ALA A 26 7.99 4.43 8.44
CA ALA A 26 8.83 5.22 9.31
C ALA A 26 9.15 4.50 10.62
N ARG A 27 10.33 4.79 11.18
CA ARG A 27 10.67 4.51 12.57
C ARG A 27 10.82 5.83 13.33
N ARG A 28 10.15 5.93 14.47
CA ARG A 28 10.23 7.10 15.35
C ARG A 28 11.48 7.01 16.25
N PRO A 29 12.07 8.13 16.67
CA PRO A 29 13.22 8.13 17.57
C PRO A 29 12.94 7.32 18.85
N GLY A 30 13.77 6.31 19.11
CA GLY A 30 13.66 5.47 20.30
C GLY A 30 12.53 4.43 20.27
N GLU A 31 11.77 4.33 19.19
CA GLU A 31 10.81 3.25 18.97
C GLU A 31 11.45 2.15 18.11
N ASN A 32 11.15 0.89 18.43
CA ASN A 32 11.61 -0.26 17.63
C ASN A 32 10.65 -0.60 16.49
N GLY A 33 9.36 -0.29 16.66
CA GLY A 33 8.31 -0.64 15.72
C GLY A 33 8.23 0.29 14.51
N LEU A 34 7.72 -0.24 13.41
CA LEU A 34 7.48 0.53 12.18
C LEU A 34 6.05 1.07 12.15
N VAL A 35 5.90 2.27 11.62
CA VAL A 35 4.59 2.86 11.31
C VAL A 35 4.47 3.09 9.81
N GLY A 36 3.30 2.81 9.26
CA GLY A 36 2.94 3.07 7.88
C GLY A 36 2.30 4.44 7.72
N LEU A 37 2.66 5.12 6.64
CA LEU A 37 1.98 6.34 6.23
C LEU A 37 0.64 5.99 5.58
N THR A 38 -0.43 6.61 6.04
CA THR A 38 -1.81 6.44 5.57
C THR A 38 -2.37 7.79 5.15
N GLU A 39 -3.35 7.80 4.25
CA GLU A 39 -4.06 9.03 3.89
C GLU A 39 -5.50 8.97 4.42
N THR A 40 -5.91 10.03 5.12
CA THR A 40 -7.31 10.28 5.47
C THR A 40 -7.92 11.28 4.49
N SER A 41 -9.23 11.54 4.58
CA SER A 41 -9.89 12.51 3.69
C SER A 41 -9.34 13.94 3.73
N LEU A 42 -8.51 14.29 4.72
CA LEU A 42 -8.05 15.67 4.95
C LEU A 42 -6.53 15.82 5.11
N PHE A 43 -5.80 14.76 5.45
CA PHE A 43 -4.35 14.82 5.69
C PHE A 43 -3.70 13.43 5.71
N MET A 44 -2.37 13.40 5.60
CA MET A 44 -1.53 12.22 5.80
C MET A 44 -1.35 11.93 7.31
N ASN A 45 -1.41 10.67 7.70
CA ASN A 45 -1.31 10.23 9.10
C ASN A 45 -0.46 8.96 9.23
N TRP A 46 0.07 8.68 10.43
CA TRP A 46 0.88 7.50 10.72
C TRP A 46 0.07 6.45 11.47
N SER A 47 0.17 5.18 11.06
CA SER A 47 -0.51 4.05 11.68
C SER A 47 0.45 2.91 11.97
N SER A 48 0.31 2.27 13.13
CA SER A 48 1.06 1.05 13.47
C SER A 48 0.49 -0.21 12.84
N THR A 49 -0.68 -0.16 12.22
CA THR A 49 -1.38 -1.34 11.70
C THR A 49 -1.73 -1.22 10.23
N ARG A 50 -1.51 -0.06 9.61
CA ARG A 50 -1.89 0.19 8.22
C ARG A 50 -0.87 1.03 7.49
N VAL A 51 -0.77 0.81 6.18
CA VAL A 51 0.05 1.62 5.28
C VAL A 51 -0.68 1.82 3.96
N ARG A 52 -0.53 2.99 3.34
CA ARG A 52 -1.02 3.26 1.99
C ARG A 52 -0.15 2.54 0.95
N PHE A 53 -0.78 2.08 -0.12
CA PHE A 53 -0.10 1.68 -1.34
C PHE A 53 -0.19 2.78 -2.39
N TRP A 54 0.95 3.17 -2.92
CA TRP A 54 1.02 3.99 -4.12
C TRP A 54 1.33 3.05 -5.29
N TRP A 55 0.31 2.79 -6.11
CA TRP A 55 0.36 1.86 -7.22
C TRP A 55 0.93 2.53 -8.47
N THR A 56 1.52 1.73 -9.34
CA THR A 56 2.05 2.16 -10.64
C THR A 56 1.23 1.51 -11.76
N ASP A 57 0.72 2.33 -12.66
CA ASP A 57 -0.03 1.87 -13.83
C ASP A 57 -0.12 2.94 -14.92
N ILE A 58 -0.62 2.54 -16.09
CA ILE A 58 -0.97 3.44 -17.19
C ILE A 58 -2.49 3.46 -17.30
N ILE A 59 -3.10 4.52 -16.77
CA ILE A 59 -4.56 4.71 -16.82
C ILE A 59 -4.92 5.29 -18.18
N SER A 60 -5.88 4.67 -18.86
CA SER A 60 -6.45 5.18 -20.10
C SER A 60 -7.91 5.55 -19.88
N ASP A 61 -8.27 6.82 -20.08
CA ASP A 61 -9.65 7.28 -20.12
C ASP A 61 -10.12 7.32 -21.57
N ALA A 62 -10.88 6.29 -21.97
CA ALA A 62 -11.40 6.17 -23.33
C ALA A 62 -12.45 7.24 -23.67
N ALA A 63 -13.13 7.84 -22.68
CA ALA A 63 -14.12 8.88 -22.90
C ALA A 63 -13.47 10.24 -23.17
N LEU A 64 -12.29 10.49 -22.58
CA LEU A 64 -11.52 11.71 -22.79
C LEU A 64 -10.38 11.55 -23.81
N GLY A 65 -10.08 10.32 -24.25
CA GLY A 65 -8.93 10.03 -25.11
C GLY A 65 -7.59 10.33 -24.45
N LEU A 66 -7.53 10.26 -23.12
CA LEU A 66 -6.36 10.63 -22.33
C LEU A 66 -5.68 9.38 -21.78
N GLN A 67 -4.36 9.46 -21.69
CA GLN A 67 -3.54 8.45 -21.04
C GLN A 67 -2.66 9.13 -20.00
N PHE A 68 -2.66 8.59 -18.79
CA PHE A 68 -1.90 9.10 -17.67
C PHE A 68 -1.04 7.99 -17.11
N ASN A 69 0.25 8.27 -16.95
CA ASN A 69 1.14 7.38 -16.21
C ASN A 69 1.05 7.76 -14.74
N VAL A 70 0.70 6.80 -13.90
CA VAL A 70 0.79 6.91 -12.45
C VAL A 70 2.06 6.21 -12.02
N ASP A 71 2.99 6.96 -11.42
CA ASP A 71 4.22 6.43 -10.83
C ASP A 71 4.09 6.43 -9.31
N GLY A 72 3.66 5.29 -8.78
CA GLY A 72 3.43 5.16 -7.35
C GLY A 72 4.71 5.33 -6.52
N ARG A 73 5.88 5.07 -7.09
CA ARG A 73 7.14 5.27 -6.36
C ARG A 73 7.48 6.75 -6.25
N ASP A 74 7.34 7.52 -7.33
CA ASP A 74 7.57 8.97 -7.27
C ASP A 74 6.54 9.66 -6.37
N ASP A 75 5.26 9.28 -6.47
CA ASP A 75 4.21 9.80 -5.59
C ASP A 75 4.52 9.53 -4.10
N ALA A 76 4.91 8.29 -3.76
CA ALA A 76 5.32 7.95 -2.41
C ALA A 76 6.53 8.78 -1.94
N GLU A 77 7.50 9.04 -2.82
CA GLU A 77 8.68 9.85 -2.52
C GLU A 77 8.34 11.33 -2.32
N VAL A 78 7.41 11.90 -3.09
CA VAL A 78 6.89 13.26 -2.87
C VAL A 78 6.35 13.40 -1.44
N HIS A 79 5.52 12.44 -1.01
CA HIS A 79 4.97 12.44 0.35
C HIS A 79 6.05 12.20 1.41
N ALA A 80 6.97 11.24 1.19
CA ALA A 80 8.06 10.97 2.11
C ALA A 80 8.97 12.20 2.30
N ARG A 81 9.30 12.94 1.23
CA ARG A 81 10.06 14.19 1.31
C ARG A 81 9.36 15.23 2.18
N HIS A 82 8.06 15.42 1.98
CA HIS A 82 7.28 16.33 2.82
C HIS A 82 7.30 15.88 4.30
N CYS A 83 7.06 14.60 4.56
CA CYS A 83 7.10 14.04 5.92
C CYS A 83 8.48 14.19 6.59
N ARG A 84 9.58 13.96 5.87
CA ARG A 84 10.95 14.17 6.38
C ARG A 84 11.19 15.62 6.78
N SER A 85 10.62 16.59 6.05
CA SER A 85 10.72 18.01 6.41
C SER A 85 9.98 18.35 7.71
N MET A 86 8.86 17.66 7.97
CA MET A 86 8.05 17.85 9.18
C MET A 86 8.56 17.06 10.39
N HIS A 87 9.27 15.94 10.15
CA HIS A 87 9.76 15.02 11.16
C HIS A 87 11.25 14.69 10.93
N PRO A 88 12.16 15.66 11.12
CA PRO A 88 13.57 15.52 10.72
C PRO A 88 14.36 14.46 11.49
N THR A 89 13.86 13.99 12.63
CA THR A 89 14.49 12.95 13.44
C THR A 89 13.98 11.54 13.15
N TRP A 90 12.92 11.40 12.34
CA TRP A 90 12.33 10.10 12.03
C TRP A 90 13.06 9.44 10.86
N GLU A 91 13.23 8.12 10.92
CA GLU A 91 13.75 7.33 9.81
C GLU A 91 12.59 7.02 8.85
N ILE A 92 12.40 7.84 7.82
CA ILE A 92 11.29 7.68 6.85
C ILE A 92 11.84 7.13 5.52
N THR A 93 11.36 5.96 5.12
CA THR A 93 11.86 5.21 3.95
C THR A 93 10.72 4.81 3.03
N VAL A 94 10.93 4.98 1.73
CA VAL A 94 10.06 4.46 0.68
C VAL A 94 10.54 3.06 0.32
N TRP A 95 9.65 2.09 0.40
CA TRP A 95 9.93 0.71 0.07
C TRP A 95 9.15 0.32 -1.18
N ASP A 96 9.76 -0.52 -2.02
CA ASP A 96 8.98 -1.27 -3.01
C ASP A 96 8.07 -2.22 -2.22
N ALA A 97 6.77 -2.16 -2.47
CA ALA A 97 5.83 -3.03 -1.76
C ALA A 97 6.04 -4.51 -2.13
N HIS A 98 6.75 -4.76 -3.24
CA HIS A 98 7.02 -6.08 -3.74
C HIS A 98 8.37 -6.67 -3.29
N ASP A 99 9.18 -5.87 -2.59
CA ASP A 99 10.51 -6.25 -2.10
C ASP A 99 10.47 -7.52 -1.23
N GLU A 100 11.44 -8.42 -1.42
CA GLU A 100 11.59 -9.63 -0.62
C GLU A 100 12.14 -9.32 0.78
N ASP A 101 12.89 -8.23 0.90
CA ASP A 101 13.50 -7.76 2.15
C ASP A 101 12.61 -6.71 2.87
N LEU A 102 11.34 -6.59 2.47
CA LEU A 102 10.40 -5.66 3.10
C LEU A 102 10.28 -5.96 4.62
N PRO A 103 10.44 -4.96 5.50
CA PRO A 103 10.55 -5.20 6.94
C PRO A 103 9.19 -5.42 7.62
N ILE A 104 8.12 -5.65 6.85
CA ILE A 104 6.77 -5.93 7.31
C ILE A 104 6.11 -6.98 6.43
N LEU A 105 5.10 -7.67 6.97
CA LEU A 105 4.21 -8.51 6.18
C LEU A 105 2.97 -7.70 5.75
N ILE A 106 2.72 -7.66 4.45
CA ILE A 106 1.53 -7.04 3.86
C ILE A 106 0.40 -8.08 3.75
N ASP A 107 -0.76 -7.77 4.32
CA ASP A 107 -1.98 -8.53 4.08
C ASP A 107 -2.61 -8.15 2.72
N TRP A 108 -2.17 -8.84 1.67
CA TRP A 108 -2.65 -8.63 0.30
C TRP A 108 -4.11 -9.06 0.08
N ASN A 109 -4.74 -9.80 1.00
CA ASN A 109 -6.15 -10.15 0.88
C ASN A 109 -7.05 -9.01 1.34
N ALA A 110 -6.64 -8.27 2.37
CA ALA A 110 -7.34 -7.06 2.82
C ALA A 110 -7.41 -5.98 1.72
N TRP A 111 -6.48 -6.01 0.77
CA TRP A 111 -6.50 -5.16 -0.42
C TRP A 111 -7.68 -5.43 -1.35
N ALA A 112 -7.96 -6.70 -1.66
CA ALA A 112 -8.99 -7.08 -2.63
C ALA A 112 -10.40 -6.64 -2.18
N ASP A 113 -10.63 -6.59 -0.87
CA ASP A 113 -11.89 -6.12 -0.30
C ASP A 113 -12.04 -4.59 -0.38
N ALA A 114 -10.92 -3.85 -0.42
CA ALA A 114 -10.94 -2.41 -0.68
C ALA A 114 -11.21 -2.12 -2.17
N ASP A 115 -10.80 -3.04 -3.07
CA ASP A 115 -10.80 -2.86 -4.53
C ASP A 115 -12.17 -2.67 -5.16
N ASP A 116 -13.19 -3.30 -4.57
CA ASP A 116 -14.44 -3.57 -5.28
C ASP A 116 -15.48 -2.43 -5.23
N LYS A 117 -15.19 -1.28 -4.59
CA LYS A 117 -16.17 -0.16 -4.56
C LYS A 117 -15.62 1.25 -4.33
N TYR A 118 -14.41 1.42 -3.79
CA TYR A 118 -13.85 2.76 -3.46
C TYR A 118 -12.31 2.87 -3.60
N SER A 119 -11.59 1.84 -4.06
CA SER A 119 -10.11 1.71 -3.93
C SER A 119 -9.25 2.60 -4.78
N HIS A 120 -9.67 2.98 -5.98
CA HIS A 120 -8.74 3.62 -6.92
C HIS A 120 -8.14 4.94 -6.41
N ARG A 121 -8.72 5.52 -5.35
CA ARG A 121 -8.23 6.78 -4.79
C ARG A 121 -7.16 6.57 -3.71
N ASN A 122 -7.44 5.79 -2.66
CA ASN A 122 -6.57 5.74 -1.47
C ASN A 122 -6.45 4.34 -0.87
N PRO A 123 -5.72 3.43 -1.52
CA PRO A 123 -5.80 2.05 -1.11
C PRO A 123 -4.75 1.75 -0.02
N MET A 124 -5.15 0.98 1.00
CA MET A 124 -4.36 0.73 2.22
C MET A 124 -4.23 -0.77 2.50
N PHE A 125 -3.08 -1.17 3.03
CA PHE A 125 -2.80 -2.50 3.55
C PHE A 125 -2.84 -2.55 5.05
N VAL A 126 -3.11 -3.74 5.60
CA VAL A 126 -2.81 -4.05 7.00
C VAL A 126 -1.34 -4.46 7.10
N MET A 127 -0.63 -3.87 8.06
CA MET A 127 0.74 -4.22 8.42
C MET A 127 0.73 -5.28 9.52
N LYS A 128 1.61 -6.27 9.41
CA LYS A 128 1.94 -7.19 10.50
C LYS A 128 3.46 -7.20 10.65
N GLU A 129 3.95 -6.99 11.87
CA GLU A 129 5.36 -7.19 12.24
C GLU A 129 5.65 -8.69 12.38
#